data_AF-A0AAD3G1D1-F1
#
_entry.id   AF-A0AAD3G1D1-F1
#
_cell.length_a   1.000
_cell.length_b   1.000
_cell.length_c   1.000
_cell.angle_alpha   90.00
_cell.angle_beta   90.00
_cell.angle_gamma   90.00
#
_symmetry.space_group_name_H-M   'P 1'
#
loop_
_entity.id
_entity.type
_entity.pdbx_description
1 polymer ?
#
loop_
_entity_poly.entity_id
_entity_poly.type
_entity_poly.pdbx_seq_one_letter_code
_entity_poly.pdbx_strand_id
1 'polypeptide(L)'
;MMLDYGTFPPEFNSARIYSGPGSGSLVAAASAWSSLAAELNAAALSYDKVVTALASEEWLGSASASMASAVAPYVGWMSTTAAQAEEAASQARAAAAAYE
;
A
#
# COMPACT_ATOMS: atom_id res chain seq x y z
N MET A 1 -10.17 -19.20 18.80
CA MET A 1 -10.47 -18.93 20.23
C MET A 1 -10.16 -17.47 20.47
N MET A 2 -11.15 -16.65 20.84
CA MET A 2 -10.92 -15.25 21.20
C MET A 2 -10.23 -15.19 22.56
N LEU A 3 -9.26 -14.28 22.72
CA LEU A 3 -8.65 -14.02 24.02
C LEU A 3 -9.69 -13.40 24.95
N ASP A 4 -9.90 -13.96 26.13
CA ASP A 4 -10.80 -13.40 27.14
C ASP A 4 -10.00 -12.58 28.17
N TYR A 5 -9.88 -11.28 27.90
CA TYR A 5 -9.22 -10.33 28.80
C TYR A 5 -9.96 -10.12 30.12
N GLY A 6 -11.24 -10.50 30.21
CA GLY A 6 -12.06 -10.38 31.44
C GLY A 6 -11.66 -11.36 32.54
N THR A 7 -10.85 -12.38 32.22
CA THR A 7 -10.31 -13.33 33.20
C THR A 7 -9.13 -12.78 34.00
N PHE A 8 -8.52 -11.66 33.57
CA PHE A 8 -7.39 -11.04 34.27
C PHE A 8 -7.84 -9.88 35.17
N PRO A 9 -7.17 -9.66 36.33
CA PRO A 9 -7.44 -8.50 37.16
C PRO A 9 -7.04 -7.19 36.44
N PRO A 10 -7.65 -6.05 36.81
CA PRO A 10 -7.43 -4.77 36.12
C PRO A 10 -5.97 -4.31 36.13
N GLU A 11 -5.21 -4.60 37.18
CA GLU A 11 -3.78 -4.24 37.30
C GLU A 11 -2.94 -4.91 36.20
N PHE A 12 -3.32 -6.13 35.80
CA PHE A 12 -2.61 -6.90 34.81
C PHE A 12 -2.86 -6.38 33.39
N ASN A 13 -4.12 -6.13 33.05
CA ASN A 13 -4.47 -5.54 31.75
C ASN A 13 -3.92 -4.11 31.62
N SER A 14 -4.03 -3.31 32.68
CA SER A 14 -3.52 -1.93 32.70
C SER A 14 -1.99 -1.88 32.56
N ALA A 15 -1.26 -2.70 33.32
CA ALA A 15 0.21 -2.72 33.23
C ALA A 15 0.69 -3.09 31.82
N ARG A 16 -0.02 -3.98 31.11
CA ARG A 16 0.33 -4.38 29.73
C ARG A 16 0.09 -3.28 28.71
N ILE A 17 -1.04 -2.57 28.79
CA ILE A 17 -1.37 -1.51 27.80
C ILE A 17 -0.56 -0.23 28.03
N TYR A 18 -0.21 0.08 29.29
CA TYR A 18 0.62 1.25 29.62
C TYR A 18 2.13 0.98 29.56
N SER A 19 2.56 -0.24 29.23
CA SER A 19 3.96 -0.58 28.98
C SER A 19 4.22 -0.83 27.50
N GLY A 20 5.47 -0.64 27.07
CA GLY A 20 5.89 -0.88 25.68
C GLY A 20 6.15 0.41 24.88
N PRO A 21 6.46 0.26 23.58
CA PRO A 21 6.95 1.35 22.75
C PRO A 21 5.86 2.28 22.17
N GLY A 22 4.58 1.97 22.41
CA GLY A 22 3.44 2.72 21.85
C GLY A 22 3.16 2.44 20.36
N SER A 23 2.22 3.21 19.79
CA SER A 23 1.75 3.09 18.40
C SER A 23 2.68 3.69 17.35
N GLY A 24 3.78 4.34 17.74
CA GLY A 24 4.63 5.12 16.83
C GLY A 24 5.19 4.34 15.64
N SER A 25 5.51 3.06 15.81
CA SER A 25 5.97 2.20 14.70
C SER A 25 4.86 1.91 13.68
N LEU A 26 3.59 1.83 14.11
CA LEU A 26 2.44 1.68 13.22
C LEU A 26 2.19 2.97 12.42
N VAL A 27 2.35 4.14 13.04
CA VAL A 27 2.28 5.43 12.35
C VAL A 27 3.38 5.55 11.30
N ALA A 28 4.62 5.17 11.64
CA ALA A 28 5.73 5.15 10.69
C ALA A 28 5.49 4.18 9.53
N ALA A 29 4.96 2.98 9.83
CA ALA A 29 4.60 2.01 8.81
C ALA A 29 3.50 2.54 7.88
N ALA A 30 2.49 3.22 8.41
CA ALA A 30 1.45 3.84 7.61
C ALA A 30 2.00 4.89 6.64
N SER A 31 2.91 5.76 7.11
CA SER A 31 3.59 6.72 6.25
C SER A 31 4.38 6.03 5.14
N ALA A 32 5.15 4.99 5.46
CA ALA A 32 5.94 4.25 4.47
C ALA A 32 5.07 3.58 3.41
N TRP A 33 3.96 2.94 3.81
CA TRP A 33 3.01 2.32 2.90
C TRP A 33 2.32 3.34 1.98
N SER A 34 1.94 4.51 2.52
CA SER A 34 1.33 5.57 1.72
C SER A 34 2.32 6.19 0.72
N SER A 35 3.59 6.36 1.11
CA SER A 35 4.65 6.75 0.17
C SER A 35 4.86 5.72 -0.93
N LEU A 36 4.89 4.43 -0.60
CA LEU A 36 5.00 3.36 -1.60
C LEU A 36 3.81 3.37 -2.58
N ALA A 37 2.58 3.58 -2.08
CA ALA A 37 1.39 3.72 -2.91
C ALA A 37 1.52 4.90 -3.89
N ALA A 38 2.01 6.05 -3.41
CA ALA A 38 2.23 7.23 -4.24
C ALA A 38 3.26 6.98 -5.35
N GLU A 39 4.40 6.38 -5.02
CA GLU A 39 5.46 6.06 -5.98
C GLU A 39 5.01 5.04 -7.03
N LEU A 40 4.27 4.00 -6.63
CA LEU A 40 3.71 3.01 -7.57
C LEU A 40 2.71 3.64 -8.54
N ASN A 41 1.84 4.54 -8.06
CA ASN A 41 0.91 5.28 -8.92
C ASN A 41 1.65 6.22 -9.87
N ALA A 42 2.66 6.96 -9.39
CA ALA A 42 3.48 7.83 -10.22
C ALA A 42 4.21 7.04 -11.32
N ALA A 43 4.76 5.88 -10.96
CA ALA A 43 5.38 4.96 -11.91
C ALA A 43 4.38 4.45 -12.95
N ALA A 44 3.20 3.96 -12.53
CA ALA A 44 2.15 3.50 -13.44
C ALA A 44 1.75 4.59 -14.46
N LEU A 45 1.52 5.82 -14.00
CA LEU A 45 1.20 6.97 -14.86
C LEU A 45 2.35 7.31 -15.82
N SER A 46 3.61 7.17 -15.39
CA SER A 46 4.75 7.38 -16.26
C SER A 46 4.85 6.30 -17.34
N TYR A 47 4.57 5.04 -17.00
CA TYR A 47 4.52 3.96 -17.97
C TYR A 47 3.40 4.19 -18.99
N ASP A 48 2.20 4.55 -18.54
CA ASP A 48 1.06 4.81 -19.43
C ASP A 48 1.36 5.91 -20.44
N LYS A 49 2.06 6.97 -20.04
CA LYS A 49 2.51 8.03 -20.97
C LYS A 49 3.43 7.48 -22.06
N VAL A 50 4.43 6.69 -21.69
CA VAL A 50 5.40 6.12 -22.64
C VAL A 50 4.73 5.10 -23.56
N VAL A 51 3.86 4.25 -23.02
CA VAL A 51 3.12 3.24 -23.78
C VAL A 51 2.14 3.88 -24.74
N THR A 52 1.46 4.95 -24.33
CA THR A 52 0.58 5.72 -25.21
C THR A 52 1.38 6.31 -26.37
N ALA A 53 2.48 7.02 -26.08
CA ALA A 53 3.34 7.59 -27.13
C ALA A 53 3.84 6.51 -28.10
N LEU A 54 4.31 5.37 -27.58
CA LEU A 54 4.76 4.23 -28.39
C LEU A 54 3.65 3.73 -29.34
N ALA A 55 2.42 3.60 -28.83
CA ALA A 55 1.29 3.02 -29.56
C ALA A 55 0.58 4.00 -30.51
N SER A 56 0.67 5.31 -30.29
CA SER A 56 -0.11 6.31 -31.04
C SER A 56 0.70 7.31 -31.87
N GLU A 57 2.03 7.37 -31.72
CA GLU A 57 2.86 8.37 -32.41
C GLU A 57 3.65 7.79 -33.59
N GLU A 58 4.97 7.84 -33.58
CA GLU A 58 5.81 7.65 -34.77
C GLU A 58 5.98 6.18 -35.20
N TRP A 59 5.73 5.22 -34.29
CA TRP A 59 5.95 3.78 -34.50
C TRP A 59 4.64 2.98 -34.54
N LEU A 60 3.80 3.20 -35.55
CA LEU A 60 2.46 2.61 -35.67
C LEU A 60 2.41 1.16 -36.23
N GLY A 61 3.43 0.35 -35.95
CA GLY A 61 3.54 -1.02 -36.47
C GLY A 61 3.05 -2.12 -35.51
N SER A 62 2.90 -3.35 -36.01
CA SER A 62 2.55 -4.53 -35.20
C SER A 62 3.53 -4.79 -34.04
N ALA A 63 4.80 -4.42 -34.22
CA ALA A 63 5.83 -4.50 -33.18
C ALA A 63 5.55 -3.56 -32.00
N SER A 64 5.11 -2.32 -32.26
CA SER A 64 4.73 -1.36 -31.21
C SER A 64 3.49 -1.83 -30.44
N ALA A 65 2.45 -2.25 -31.17
CA ALA A 65 1.24 -2.82 -30.55
C ALA A 65 1.55 -4.04 -29.68
N SER A 66 2.49 -4.89 -30.11
CA SER A 66 2.94 -6.06 -29.33
C SER A 66 3.71 -5.66 -28.06
N MET A 67 4.50 -4.60 -28.11
CA MET A 67 5.18 -4.07 -26.91
C MET A 67 4.18 -3.45 -25.92
N ALA A 68 3.23 -2.66 -26.42
CA ALA A 68 2.20 -2.06 -25.59
C ALA A 68 1.34 -3.11 -24.88
N SER A 69 0.98 -4.20 -25.55
CA SER A 69 0.23 -5.30 -24.92
C SER A 69 1.07 -6.09 -23.91
N ALA A 70 2.38 -6.28 -24.18
CA ALA A 70 3.27 -7.02 -23.29
C ALA A 70 3.49 -6.33 -21.93
N VAL A 71 3.51 -4.99 -21.89
CA VAL A 71 3.75 -4.23 -20.65
C VAL A 71 2.47 -3.96 -19.84
N ALA A 72 1.29 -4.05 -20.46
CA ALA A 72 0.01 -3.76 -19.79
C ALA A 72 -0.21 -4.52 -18.47
N PRO A 73 0.13 -5.81 -18.32
CA PRO A 73 -0.02 -6.52 -17.05
C PRO A 73 0.84 -5.93 -15.93
N TYR A 74 2.02 -5.40 -16.25
CA TYR A 74 2.92 -4.80 -15.26
C TYR A 74 2.40 -3.44 -14.77
N VAL A 75 1.85 -2.62 -15.68
CA VAL A 75 1.16 -1.38 -15.29
C VAL A 75 -0.06 -1.67 -14.42
N GLY A 76 -0.86 -2.67 -14.81
CA GLY A 76 -2.01 -3.11 -14.02
C GLY A 76 -1.61 -3.60 -12.62
N TRP A 77 -0.50 -4.33 -12.52
CA TRP A 77 0.07 -4.74 -11.24
C TRP A 77 0.48 -3.53 -10.39
N MET A 78 1.21 -2.55 -10.95
CA MET A 78 1.61 -1.34 -10.22
C MET A 78 0.41 -0.59 -9.65
N SER A 79 -0.63 -0.34 -10.45
CA SER A 79 -1.85 0.34 -9.98
C SER A 79 -2.59 -0.46 -8.90
N THR A 80 -2.68 -1.79 -9.05
CA THR A 80 -3.34 -2.65 -8.07
C THR A 80 -2.56 -2.69 -6.75
N THR A 81 -1.24 -2.82 -6.81
CA THR A 81 -0.37 -2.83 -5.63
C THR A 81 -0.33 -1.46 -4.96
N ALA A 82 -0.43 -0.36 -5.70
CA ALA A 82 -0.58 0.97 -5.12
C ALA A 82 -1.83 1.07 -4.25
N ALA A 83 -2.97 0.56 -4.73
CA ALA A 83 -4.21 0.53 -3.95
C ALA A 83 -4.09 -0.34 -2.69
N GLN A 84 -3.47 -1.52 -2.81
CA GLN A 84 -3.22 -2.40 -1.65
C GLN A 84 -2.27 -1.76 -0.63
N ALA A 85 -1.26 -1.02 -1.08
CA ALA A 85 -0.35 -0.30 -0.22
C ALA A 85 -1.07 0.83 0.54
N GLU A 86 -1.96 1.59 -0.10
CA GLU A 86 -2.75 2.61 0.61
C GLU A 86 -3.73 1.98 1.61
N GLU A 87 -4.30 0.81 1.31
CA GLU A 87 -5.09 0.05 2.29
C GLU A 87 -4.25 -0.46 3.47
N ALA A 88 -3.02 -0.91 3.22
CA ALA A 88 -2.11 -1.26 4.32
C ALA A 88 -1.80 -0.04 5.20
N ALA A 89 -1.65 1.15 4.59
CA ALA A 89 -1.48 2.41 5.31
C ALA A 89 -2.72 2.77 6.14
N SER A 90 -3.93 2.66 5.58
CA SER A 90 -5.18 2.93 6.28
C SER A 90 -5.35 2.02 7.50
N GLN A 91 -5.07 0.72 7.34
CA GLN A 91 -5.19 -0.27 8.41
C GLN A 91 -4.12 -0.09 9.50
N ALA A 92 -2.90 0.32 9.14
CA ALA A 92 -1.88 0.67 10.12
C ALA A 92 -2.27 1.91 10.95
N ARG A 93 -2.89 2.93 10.33
CA ARG A 93 -3.45 4.09 11.05
C ARG A 93 -4.60 3.67 11.97
N ALA A 94 -5.50 2.82 11.49
CA ALA A 94 -6.62 2.32 12.29
C ALA A 94 -6.13 1.52 13.51
N ALA A 95 -5.11 0.67 13.33
CA ALA A 95 -4.50 -0.08 14.43
C ALA A 95 -3.81 0.84 15.45
N ALA A 96 -3.12 1.90 14.99
CA ALA A 96 -2.54 2.91 15.88
C ALA A 96 -3.63 3.63 16.69
N ALA A 97 -4.70 4.07 16.02
CA ALA A 97 -5.82 4.77 16.67
C ALA A 97 -6.63 3.88 17.62
N ALA A 98 -6.67 2.55 17.40
CA ALA A 98 -7.32 1.62 18.30
C ALA A 98 -6.47 1.32 19.56
N TYR A 99 -5.16 1.56 19.51
CA TYR A 99 -4.26 1.44 20.66
C TYR A 99 -4.32 2.67 21.57
N GLU A 100 -4.50 3.86 20.99
CA GLU A 100 -4.62 5.15 21.69
C GLU A 100 -5.94 5.29 22.46
#